data_AF-A0A0F9FSD6-F1
#
_entry.id   AF-A0A0F9FSD6-F1
#
_cell.length_a   1.000
_cell.length_b   1.000
_cell.length_c   1.000
_cell.angle_alpha   90.00
_cell.angle_beta   90.00
_cell.angle_gamma   90.00
#
_symmetry.space_group_name_H-M   'P 1'
#
loop_
_entity.id
_entity.type
_entity.pdbx_description
1 polymer ?
#
loop_
_entity_poly.entity_id
_entity_poly.type
_entity_poly.pdbx_seq_one_letter_code
_entity_poly.pdbx_strand_id
1 'polypeptide(L)' 'MPMDFPDLKSLIQAAEIHDFRKINKEEWEDDFREALVDHVESRDYIESGEIRYKVGWDKWTEAQKKDSLIRKGFNLNY' A
#
# COMPACT_ATOMS: atom_id res chain seq x y z
N MET A 1 8.30 2.30 -11.51
CA MET A 1 8.24 3.77 -11.31
C MET A 1 7.33 4.01 -10.12
N PRO A 2 7.52 5.09 -9.33
CA PRO A 2 6.64 5.35 -8.20
C PRO A 2 5.21 5.66 -8.64
N MET A 3 4.22 5.21 -7.87
CA MET A 3 2.79 5.37 -8.18
C MET A 3 2.02 5.93 -6.98
N ASP A 4 1.10 6.87 -7.24
CA ASP A 4 0.22 7.43 -6.22
C ASP A 4 -1.12 6.67 -6.20
N PHE A 5 -1.67 6.46 -5.01
CA PHE A 5 -2.98 5.84 -4.80
C PHE A 5 -3.89 6.75 -3.96
N PRO A 6 -4.21 7.97 -4.44
CA PRO A 6 -4.81 9.02 -3.62
C PRO A 6 -6.26 8.74 -3.20
N ASP A 7 -6.98 7.88 -3.94
CA ASP A 7 -8.42 7.68 -3.80
C ASP A 7 -8.87 6.24 -4.10
N LEU A 8 -10.14 5.96 -3.81
CA LEU A 8 -10.76 4.67 -4.11
C LEU A 8 -10.66 4.23 -5.58
N LYS A 9 -10.68 5.16 -6.54
CA LYS A 9 -10.60 4.80 -7.96
C LYS A 9 -9.24 4.17 -8.28
N SER A 10 -8.16 4.78 -7.78
CA SER A 10 -6.81 4.22 -7.92
C SER A 10 -6.66 2.87 -7.21
N LEU A 11 -7.31 2.68 -6.05
CA LEU A 11 -7.34 1.39 -5.35
C LEU A 11 -8.06 0.29 -6.12
N ILE A 12 -9.20 0.61 -6.74
CA ILE A 12 -9.94 -0.37 -7.55
C ILE A 12 -9.09 -0.84 -8.73
N GLN A 13 -8.37 0.08 -9.40
CA GLN A 13 -7.46 -0.28 -10.49
C GLN A 13 -6.31 -1.17 -10.00
N ALA A 14 -5.71 -0.84 -8.86
CA ALA A 14 -4.67 -1.67 -8.23
C ALA A 14 -5.21 -3.06 -7.88
N ALA A 15 -6.41 -3.13 -7.30
CA ALA A 15 -7.07 -4.39 -6.96
C ALA A 15 -7.31 -5.25 -8.22
N GLU A 16 -7.72 -4.66 -9.33
CA GLU A 16 -7.87 -5.38 -10.61
C GLU A 16 -6.52 -5.91 -11.14
N ILE A 17 -5.45 -5.11 -11.07
CA ILE A 17 -4.10 -5.52 -11.51
C ILE A 17 -3.57 -6.69 -10.68
N HIS A 18 -3.84 -6.68 -9.37
CA HIS A 18 -3.35 -7.70 -8.43
C HIS A 18 -4.28 -8.91 -8.29
N ASP A 19 -5.33 -9.01 -9.13
CA ASP A 19 -6.38 -10.03 -9.04
C ASP A 19 -6.98 -10.14 -7.62
N PHE A 20 -7.14 -8.99 -6.96
CA PHE A 20 -7.79 -8.89 -5.66
C PHE A 20 -9.32 -8.84 -5.80
N ARG A 21 -10.02 -9.01 -4.69
CA ARG A 21 -11.48 -8.91 -4.68
C ARG A 21 -11.97 -7.49 -5.01
N LYS A 22 -13.21 -7.41 -5.47
CA LYS A 22 -13.92 -6.13 -5.62
C LYS A 22 -14.25 -5.52 -4.25
N ILE A 23 -14.34 -4.20 -4.19
CA ILE A 23 -14.82 -3.49 -3.01
C ILE A 23 -16.30 -3.81 -2.77
N ASN A 24 -16.67 -4.02 -1.51
CA ASN A 24 -18.07 -4.24 -1.14
C ASN A 24 -18.82 -2.91 -1.09
N LYS A 25 -20.14 -2.93 -1.36
CA LYS A 25 -20.96 -1.71 -1.45
C LYS A 25 -20.94 -0.85 -0.17
N GLU A 26 -20.70 -1.46 0.98
CA GLU A 26 -20.72 -0.82 2.30
C GLU A 26 -19.33 -0.74 2.95
N GLU A 27 -18.27 -1.11 2.22
CA GLU A 27 -16.90 -1.12 2.72
C GLU A 27 -16.26 0.27 2.59
N TRP A 28 -15.57 0.69 3.65
CA TRP A 28 -14.85 1.95 3.67
C TRP A 28 -13.55 1.85 2.87
N GLU A 29 -13.14 2.97 2.27
CA GLU A 29 -11.92 3.02 1.46
C GLU A 29 -10.69 2.56 2.26
N ASP A 30 -10.55 3.00 3.51
CA ASP A 30 -9.38 2.69 4.33
C ASP A 30 -9.35 1.19 4.70
N ASP A 31 -10.50 0.55 4.96
CA ASP A 31 -10.58 -0.91 5.21
C ASP A 31 -10.20 -1.70 3.95
N PHE A 32 -10.72 -1.30 2.79
CA PHE A 32 -10.38 -1.93 1.51
C PHE A 32 -8.89 -1.75 1.18
N ARG A 33 -8.35 -0.56 1.46
CA ARG A 33 -6.94 -0.23 1.28
C ARG A 33 -6.06 -1.12 2.14
N GLU A 34 -6.35 -1.25 3.43
CA GLU A 34 -5.58 -2.10 4.34
C GLU A 34 -5.58 -3.56 3.86
N ALA A 35 -6.75 -4.09 3.48
CA ALA A 35 -6.85 -5.45 2.95
C ALA A 35 -6.07 -5.64 1.63
N LEU A 36 -6.07 -4.64 0.75
CA LEU A 36 -5.29 -4.68 -0.48
C LEU A 36 -3.78 -4.58 -0.20
N VAL A 37 -3.36 -3.74 0.74
CA VAL A 37 -1.96 -3.62 1.15
C VAL A 37 -1.42 -4.97 1.62
N ASP A 38 -2.16 -5.66 2.49
CA ASP A 38 -1.75 -6.96 3.02
C ASP A 38 -1.66 -8.04 1.92
N HIS A 39 -2.56 -7.98 0.93
CA HIS A 39 -2.52 -8.88 -0.24
C HIS A 39 -1.30 -8.61 -1.12
N VAL A 40 -1.00 -7.33 -1.39
CA VAL A 40 0.09 -6.91 -2.28
C VAL A 40 1.46 -7.06 -1.63
N GLU A 41 1.57 -6.89 -0.30
CA GLU A 41 2.86 -6.88 0.43
C GLU A 41 3.72 -8.13 0.18
N SER A 42 3.08 -9.30 0.06
CA SER A 42 3.78 -10.55 -0.22
C SER A 42 4.39 -10.64 -1.63
N ARG A 43 3.90 -9.82 -2.57
CA ARG A 43 4.28 -9.82 -3.99
C ARG A 43 5.16 -8.63 -4.34
N ASP A 44 4.72 -7.43 -3.97
CA ASP A 44 5.43 -6.17 -4.16
C ASP A 44 5.34 -5.33 -2.90
N TYR A 45 6.43 -5.39 -2.14
CA TYR A 45 6.60 -4.66 -0.88
C TYR A 45 6.59 -3.13 -1.08
N ILE A 46 7.11 -2.64 -2.20
CA ILE A 46 7.18 -1.19 -2.44
C ILE A 46 5.81 -0.68 -2.80
N GLU A 47 5.13 -1.33 -3.73
CA GLU A 47 3.77 -0.96 -4.13
C GLU A 47 2.78 -1.06 -2.96
N SER A 48 2.89 -2.08 -2.09
CA SER A 48 2.05 -2.16 -0.89
C SER A 48 2.26 -0.95 0.03
N GLY A 49 3.49 -0.46 0.15
CA GLY A 49 3.79 0.79 0.86
C GLY A 49 3.19 2.02 0.17
N GLU A 50 3.21 2.07 -1.17
CA GLU A 50 2.64 3.17 -1.94
C GLU A 50 1.11 3.23 -1.77
N ILE A 51 0.46 2.07 -1.80
CA ILE A 51 -0.97 1.92 -1.51
C ILE A 51 -1.26 2.36 -0.07
N ARG A 52 -0.45 1.95 0.91
CA ARG A 52 -0.61 2.30 2.33
C ARG A 52 -0.52 3.80 2.57
N TYR A 53 0.49 4.45 1.98
CA TYR A 53 0.76 5.88 2.21
C TYR A 53 0.09 6.81 1.19
N LYS A 54 -0.66 6.24 0.24
CA LYS A 54 -1.41 6.94 -0.81
C LYS A 54 -0.54 7.69 -1.83
N VAL A 55 0.79 7.59 -1.71
CA VAL A 55 1.78 8.30 -2.52
C VAL A 55 2.96 7.40 -2.87
N GLY A 56 3.62 7.72 -3.98
CA GLY A 56 4.80 7.03 -4.46
C GLY A 56 5.96 7.00 -3.45
N TRP A 57 6.81 5.98 -3.54
CA TRP A 57 7.91 5.76 -2.59
C TRP A 57 8.94 6.90 -2.56
N ASP A 58 9.03 7.68 -3.64
CA ASP A 58 9.86 8.87 -3.76
C ASP A 58 9.36 10.04 -2.87
N LYS A 59 8.08 10.03 -2.50
CA LYS A 59 7.44 11.05 -1.66
C LYS A 59 7.31 10.64 -0.19
N TRP A 60 7.76 9.45 0.18
CA TRP A 60 7.68 8.99 1.56
C TRP A 60 8.51 9.88 2.48
N THR A 61 7.93 10.24 3.61
CA THR A 61 8.65 10.85 4.73
C THR A 61 9.67 9.87 5.32
N GLU A 62 10.67 10.39 6.02
CA GLU A 62 11.65 9.53 6.72
C GLU A 62 10.98 8.57 7.73
N ALA A 63 9.88 8.99 8.35
CA ALA A 63 9.08 8.12 9.23
C ALA A 63 8.46 6.95 8.47
N GLN A 64 7.91 7.18 7.27
CA GLN A 64 7.31 6.14 6.42
C GLN A 64 8.37 5.20 5.85
N LYS A 65 9.53 5.72 5.44
CA LYS A 65 10.68 4.90 5.05
C LYS A 65 11.16 4.03 6.21
N LYS A 66 11.19 4.57 7.42
CA LYS A 66 11.56 3.82 8.62
C LYS A 66 10.55 2.72 8.94
N ASP A 67 9.26 3.03 8.93
CA ASP A 67 8.17 2.07 9.14
C ASP A 67 8.24 0.93 8.12
N SER A 68 8.50 1.24 6.86
CA SER A 68 8.61 0.22 5.82
C SER A 68 9.81 -0.72 6.05
N LEU A 69 10.97 -0.17 6.39
CA LEU A 69 12.15 -0.99 6.75
C LEU A 69 11.86 -1.92 7.94
N ILE A 70 11.19 -1.41 8.98
CA ILE A 70 10.82 -2.21 10.16
C ILE A 70 9.87 -3.35 9.78
N ARG A 71 8.84 -3.08 8.97
CA ARG A 71 7.87 -4.09 8.51
C ARG A 71 8.51 -5.20 7.68
N LYS A 72 9.53 -4.87 6.89
CA LYS A 72 10.33 -5.85 6.14
C LYS A 72 11.25 -6.69 7.03
N GLY A 73 11.31 -6.42 8.34
CA GLY A 73 12.13 -7.13 9.30
C GLY A 73 13.56 -6.58 9.43
N PHE A 74 13.85 -5.40 8.87
CA PHE A 74 15.09 -4.71 9.17
C PHE A 74 14.99 -4.08 10.55
N ASN A 75 15.59 -4.72 11.55
CA ASN A 75 15.80 -4.12 12.86
C ASN A 75 16.74 -2.92 12.72
N LEU A 76 16.19 -1.71 12.82
CA LEU A 76 16.95 -0.47 12.89
C LEU A 76 17.40 -0.20 14.33
N ASN A 77 18.14 -1.15 14.91
CA ASN A 77 18.88 -0.94 16.14
C ASN A 77 20.32 -0.54 15.75
N TYR A 78 20.58 0.77 15.75
CA TYR A 78 21.91 1.36 15.79
C TYR A 78 21.98 2.29 17.00
#